data_AF-B7R5J7-F1
#
_entry.id   AF-B7R5J7-F1
#
_cell.length_a   1.000
_cell.length_b   1.000
_cell.length_c   1.000
_cell.angle_alpha   90.00
_cell.angle_beta   90.00
_cell.angle_gamma   90.00
#
_symmetry.space_group_name_H-M   'P 1'
#
loop_
_entity.id
_entity.type
_entity.pdbx_description
1 polymer ?
#
loop_
_entity_poly.entity_id
_entity_poly.type
_entity_poly.pdbx_seq_one_letter_code
_entity_poly.pdbx_strand_id
1 'polypeptide(L)'
;MLKYSPSLRTLILRGAGYNLARKLVETSEIRSIDDLPRVFLKQKLGIVDIIEESFNRMKVNLYECISCYNIKPVGRTLCDFEAGFIQGVMEALIGKNITREVYCWGLGNHFCGFEVVFE
;
A
#
# COMPACT_ATOMS: atom_id res chain seq x y z
N MET A 1 20.94 5.60 -10.46
CA MET A 1 19.46 5.51 -10.49
C MET A 1 19.08 4.40 -11.44
N LEU A 2 18.36 3.38 -10.98
CA LEU A 2 18.04 2.22 -11.80
C LEU A 2 17.09 2.64 -12.94
N LYS A 3 17.49 2.40 -14.20
CA LYS A 3 16.70 2.75 -15.39
C LYS A 3 15.73 1.60 -15.73
N TYR A 4 14.61 1.53 -15.01
CA TYR A 4 13.54 0.58 -15.32
C TYR A 4 12.40 1.27 -16.08
N SER A 5 11.69 0.49 -16.91
CA SER A 5 10.40 0.94 -17.47
C SER A 5 9.36 1.10 -16.35
N PRO A 6 8.35 1.97 -16.52
CA PRO A 6 7.29 2.13 -15.53
C PRO A 6 6.60 0.80 -15.18
N SER A 7 6.33 -0.05 -16.18
CA SER A 7 5.69 -1.35 -15.99
C SER A 7 6.56 -2.31 -15.17
N LEU A 8 7.87 -2.34 -15.45
CA LEU A 8 8.79 -3.19 -14.71
C LEU A 8 8.92 -2.74 -13.24
N ARG A 9 8.93 -1.42 -12.99
CA ARG A 9 8.90 -0.87 -11.63
C ARG A 9 7.67 -1.35 -10.87
N THR A 10 6.48 -1.23 -11.48
CA THR A 10 5.22 -1.67 -10.86
C THR A 10 5.25 -3.17 -10.54
N LEU A 11 5.73 -4.01 -11.47
CA LEU A 11 5.80 -5.46 -11.24
C LEU A 11 6.73 -5.81 -10.06
N ILE A 12 7.93 -5.22 -10.03
CA ILE A 12 8.93 -5.50 -8.99
C ILE A 12 8.46 -5.00 -7.62
N LEU A 13 8.05 -3.74 -7.53
CA LEU A 13 7.70 -3.13 -6.24
C LEU A 13 6.41 -3.71 -5.68
N ARG A 14 5.38 -3.90 -6.51
CA ARG A 14 4.12 -4.50 -6.07
C ARG A 14 4.32 -5.94 -5.60
N GLY A 15 5.11 -6.72 -6.35
CA GLY A 15 5.48 -8.08 -5.93
C GLY A 15 6.26 -8.09 -4.60
N ALA A 16 7.19 -7.16 -4.41
CA ALA A 16 7.96 -7.05 -3.16
C ALA A 16 7.06 -6.74 -1.96
N GLY A 17 6.17 -5.75 -2.08
CA GLY A 17 5.20 -5.40 -1.04
C GLY A 17 4.27 -6.56 -0.72
N TYR A 18 3.74 -7.21 -1.76
CA TYR A 18 2.85 -8.37 -1.62
C TYR A 18 3.51 -9.51 -0.84
N ASN A 19 4.72 -9.91 -1.23
CA ASN A 19 5.43 -11.01 -0.57
C ASN A 19 5.79 -10.69 0.88
N LEU A 20 6.17 -9.44 1.18
CA LEU A 20 6.42 -9.01 2.56
C LEU A 20 5.15 -9.10 3.41
N ALA A 21 4.03 -8.60 2.90
CA ALA A 21 2.74 -8.68 3.58
C ALA A 21 2.36 -10.13 3.92
N ARG A 22 2.44 -11.03 2.94
CA ARG A 22 2.18 -12.47 3.15
C ARG A 22 3.08 -13.05 4.23
N LYS A 23 4.37 -12.72 4.21
CA LYS A 23 5.32 -13.19 5.21
C LYS A 23 4.96 -12.71 6.63
N LEU A 24 4.55 -11.45 6.77
CA LEU A 24 4.19 -10.87 8.07
C LEU A 24 2.88 -11.44 8.64
N VAL A 25 1.94 -11.81 7.77
CA VAL A 25 0.74 -12.56 8.16
C VAL A 25 1.11 -13.98 8.58
N GLU A 26 1.93 -14.69 7.80
CA GLU A 26 2.41 -16.04 8.13
C GLU A 26 3.15 -16.10 9.48
N THR A 27 3.99 -15.10 9.78
CA THR A 27 4.70 -15.01 11.06
C THR A 27 3.87 -14.41 12.19
N SER A 28 2.57 -14.18 11.96
CA SER A 28 1.63 -13.62 12.95
C SER A 28 2.04 -12.26 13.52
N GLU A 29 2.80 -11.45 12.75
CA GLU A 29 3.10 -10.05 13.06
C GLU A 29 1.93 -9.12 12.66
N ILE A 30 1.14 -9.55 11.67
CA ILE A 30 -0.16 -8.98 11.28
C ILE A 30 -1.22 -10.06 11.45
N ARG A 31 -2.22 -9.82 12.29
CA ARG A 31 -3.32 -10.75 12.59
C ARG A 31 -4.68 -10.18 12.24
N SER A 32 -4.82 -8.87 12.33
CA SER A 32 -5.99 -8.13 11.83
C SER A 32 -5.56 -6.91 11.04
N ILE A 33 -6.51 -6.26 10.37
CA ILE A 33 -6.29 -5.01 9.65
C ILE A 33 -5.86 -3.89 10.63
N ASP A 34 -6.33 -3.94 11.88
CA ASP A 34 -5.97 -3.00 12.94
C ASP A 34 -4.48 -3.04 13.31
N ASP A 35 -3.75 -4.09 12.92
CA ASP A 35 -2.29 -4.13 13.08
C ASP A 35 -1.56 -3.22 12.08
N LEU A 36 -2.19 -2.82 10.97
CA LEU A 36 -1.53 -2.08 9.90
C LEU A 36 -0.86 -0.78 10.38
N PRO A 37 -1.53 0.11 11.15
CA PRO A 37 -0.87 1.32 11.65
C PRO A 37 0.35 1.02 12.52
N ARG A 38 0.25 0.04 13.42
CA ARG A 38 1.37 -0.37 14.29
C ARG A 38 2.52 -0.92 13.48
N VAL A 39 2.26 -1.81 12.51
CA VAL A 39 3.30 -2.45 11.70
C VAL A 39 3.97 -1.45 10.78
N PHE A 40 3.21 -0.60 10.08
CA PHE A 40 3.78 0.43 9.21
C PHE A 40 4.66 1.41 10.00
N LEU A 41 4.21 1.84 11.18
CA LEU A 41 4.99 2.74 12.03
C LEU A 41 6.28 2.05 12.53
N LYS A 42 6.17 0.81 13.03
CA LYS A 42 7.33 0.02 13.51
C LYS A 42 8.38 -0.19 12.42
N GLN A 43 7.94 -0.40 11.18
CA GLN A 43 8.81 -0.65 10.03
C GLN A 43 9.20 0.62 9.26
N LYS A 44 8.76 1.81 9.73
CA LYS A 44 9.01 3.11 9.07
C LYS A 44 8.53 3.16 7.61
N LEU A 45 7.41 2.52 7.33
CA LEU A 45 6.78 2.50 6.00
C LEU A 45 5.85 3.70 5.77
N GLY A 46 5.37 4.31 6.85
CA GLY A 46 4.47 5.46 6.84
C GLY A 46 3.50 5.41 8.01
N ILE A 47 2.53 6.31 8.00
CA ILE A 47 1.46 6.43 9.00
C ILE A 47 0.15 6.07 8.31
N VAL A 48 -0.46 4.95 8.73
CA VAL A 48 -1.69 4.41 8.13
C VAL A 48 -2.91 5.00 8.83
N ASP A 49 -3.91 5.34 8.04
CA ASP A 49 -5.23 5.79 8.48
C ASP A 49 -6.31 5.07 7.67
N ILE A 50 -7.18 4.32 8.34
CA ILE A 50 -8.25 3.54 7.71
C ILE A 50 -9.50 4.43 7.69
N ILE A 51 -9.85 4.92 6.51
CA ILE A 51 -10.87 5.97 6.36
C ILE A 51 -12.27 5.38 6.24
N GLU A 52 -12.38 4.22 5.58
CA GLU A 52 -13.65 3.60 5.28
C GLU A 52 -13.46 2.09 5.28
N GLU A 53 -14.30 1.37 6.00
CA GLU A 53 -14.42 -0.08 5.96
C GLU A 53 -15.90 -0.43 5.75
N SER A 54 -16.19 -1.15 4.67
CA SER A 54 -17.52 -1.58 4.28
C SER A 54 -17.47 -3.01 3.74
N PHE A 55 -18.63 -3.59 3.46
CA PHE A 55 -18.74 -5.00 3.07
C PHE A 55 -17.84 -5.42 1.90
N ASN A 56 -17.68 -4.57 0.88
CA ASN A 56 -16.93 -4.90 -0.33
C ASN A 56 -15.85 -3.87 -0.68
N ARG A 57 -15.61 -2.89 0.19
CA ARG A 57 -14.66 -1.81 -0.09
C ARG A 57 -13.99 -1.30 1.17
N MET A 58 -12.70 -1.00 1.04
CA MET A 58 -11.93 -0.29 2.05
C MET A 58 -11.14 0.87 1.44
N LYS A 59 -10.99 1.95 2.20
CA LYS A 59 -10.10 3.07 1.89
C LYS A 59 -9.02 3.22 2.94
N VAL A 60 -7.77 3.30 2.49
CA VAL A 60 -6.60 3.47 3.35
C VAL A 60 -5.81 4.68 2.88
N ASN A 61 -5.57 5.62 3.79
CA ASN A 61 -4.65 6.71 3.57
C ASN A 61 -3.30 6.40 4.21
N LEU A 62 -2.23 6.85 3.56
CA LEU A 62 -0.87 6.73 4.04
C LEU A 62 -0.18 8.10 3.99
N TYR A 63 0.22 8.56 5.17
CA TYR A 63 1.04 9.76 5.35
C TYR A 63 2.50 9.36 5.55
N GLU A 64 3.43 10.25 5.18
CA GLU A 64 4.88 9.99 5.32
C GLU A 64 5.33 8.64 4.71
N CYS A 65 4.68 8.24 3.62
CA CYS A 65 4.97 7.02 2.88
C CYS A 65 6.44 6.95 2.44
N ILE A 66 7.08 5.81 2.71
CA ILE A 66 8.48 5.55 2.36
C ILE A 66 8.79 5.76 0.86
N SER A 67 7.81 5.51 -0.02
CA SER A 67 7.99 5.64 -1.46
C SER A 67 7.80 7.05 -2.02
N CYS A 68 6.91 7.85 -1.41
CA CYS A 68 6.33 9.03 -2.07
C CYS A 68 6.38 10.34 -1.27
N TYR A 69 6.77 10.30 0.02
CA TYR A 69 6.73 11.50 0.86
C TYR A 69 7.61 12.66 0.34
N ASN A 70 7.02 13.85 0.27
CA ASN A 70 7.68 15.12 -0.06
C ASN A 70 8.41 15.16 -1.41
N ILE A 71 8.00 14.35 -2.37
CA ILE A 71 8.52 14.42 -3.73
C ILE A 71 7.82 15.52 -4.54
N LYS A 72 8.48 16.00 -5.60
CA LYS A 72 7.82 16.85 -6.60
C LYS A 72 6.82 16.02 -7.43
N PRO A 73 5.68 16.60 -7.83
CA PRO A 73 4.73 15.91 -8.71
C PRO A 73 5.40 15.46 -10.01
N VAL A 74 5.14 14.21 -10.41
CA VAL A 74 5.68 13.58 -11.62
C VAL A 74 4.59 13.12 -12.59
N GLY A 75 3.33 13.42 -12.30
CA GLY A 75 2.18 13.10 -13.14
C GLY A 75 1.74 11.63 -13.09
N ARG A 76 2.18 10.87 -12.07
CA ARG A 76 1.79 9.47 -11.87
C ARG A 76 1.85 9.05 -10.41
N THR A 77 1.15 7.97 -10.10
CA THR A 77 1.28 7.21 -8.85
C THR A 77 2.63 6.51 -8.74
N LEU A 78 3.09 6.26 -7.52
CA LEU A 78 4.44 5.74 -7.24
C LEU A 78 4.49 4.68 -6.14
N CYS A 79 3.45 4.54 -5.32
CA CYS A 79 3.42 3.64 -4.18
C CYS A 79 3.05 2.22 -4.58
N ASP A 80 3.74 1.70 -5.59
CA ASP A 80 3.55 0.34 -6.08
C ASP A 80 3.83 -0.69 -4.97
N PHE A 81 4.81 -0.42 -4.10
CA PHE A 81 5.15 -1.25 -2.96
C PHE A 81 4.02 -1.31 -1.92
N GLU A 82 3.52 -0.16 -1.49
CA GLU A 82 2.46 -0.07 -0.49
C GLU A 82 1.14 -0.63 -1.02
N ALA A 83 0.84 -0.42 -2.31
CA ALA A 83 -0.31 -1.04 -2.96
C ALA A 83 -0.21 -2.58 -2.94
N GLY A 84 0.98 -3.12 -3.21
CA GLY A 84 1.24 -4.56 -3.13
C GLY A 84 1.13 -5.09 -1.70
N PHE A 85 1.66 -4.35 -0.73
CA PHE A 85 1.59 -4.70 0.69
C PHE A 85 0.13 -4.77 1.17
N ILE A 86 -0.64 -3.70 0.94
CA ILE A 86 -2.06 -3.63 1.32
C ILE A 86 -2.82 -4.78 0.65
N GLN A 87 -2.63 -5.00 -0.66
CA GLN A 87 -3.25 -6.12 -1.36
C GLN A 87 -2.93 -7.47 -0.70
N GLY A 88 -1.66 -7.73 -0.40
CA GLY A 88 -1.21 -9.00 0.18
C GLY A 88 -1.78 -9.27 1.57
N VAL A 89 -1.92 -8.23 2.41
CA VAL A 89 -2.58 -8.37 3.72
C VAL A 89 -4.06 -8.67 3.56
N MET A 90 -4.76 -7.89 2.73
CA MET A 90 -6.20 -8.04 2.52
C MET A 90 -6.55 -9.40 1.92
N GLU A 91 -5.75 -9.90 0.98
CA GLU A 91 -5.92 -11.23 0.41
C GLU A 91 -5.70 -12.36 1.42
N ALA A 92 -4.73 -12.19 2.33
CA ALA A 92 -4.43 -13.22 3.32
C ALA A 92 -5.45 -13.27 4.46
N LEU A 93 -6.04 -12.14 4.84
CA LEU A 93 -6.95 -12.05 6.00
C LEU A 93 -8.43 -12.11 5.62
N ILE A 94 -8.82 -11.57 4.46
CA ILE A 94 -10.23 -11.38 4.09
C ILE A 94 -10.55 -12.15 2.82
N GLY A 95 -9.85 -11.86 1.72
CA GLY A 95 -10.15 -12.45 0.43
C GLY A 95 -9.59 -11.66 -0.76
N LYS A 96 -9.78 -12.24 -1.94
CA LYS A 96 -9.32 -11.64 -3.21
C LYS A 96 -9.84 -10.22 -3.37
N ASN A 97 -8.96 -9.33 -3.81
CA ASN A 97 -9.28 -7.93 -3.98
C ASN A 97 -8.45 -7.28 -5.08
N ILE A 98 -8.93 -6.11 -5.50
CA ILE A 98 -8.22 -5.19 -6.37
C ILE A 98 -7.85 -3.96 -5.53
N THR A 99 -6.55 -3.76 -5.31
CA THR A 99 -6.03 -2.56 -4.63
C THR A 99 -5.49 -1.55 -5.64
N ARG A 100 -5.91 -0.29 -5.56
CA ARG A 100 -5.45 0.79 -6.46
C ARG A 100 -5.05 2.04 -5.66
N GLU A 101 -3.93 2.64 -6.02
CA GLU A 101 -3.55 3.97 -5.54
C GLU A 101 -4.33 5.04 -6.34
N VAL A 102 -5.09 5.87 -5.64
CA VAL A 102 -5.96 6.93 -6.20
C VAL A 102 -5.43 8.33 -5.88
N TYR A 103 -4.78 8.51 -4.74
CA TYR A 103 -4.11 9.74 -4.33
C TYR A 103 -2.62 9.46 -4.15
N CYS A 104 -1.77 10.43 -4.52
CA CYS A 104 -0.32 10.29 -4.44
C CYS A 104 0.36 11.66 -4.43
N TRP A 105 1.49 11.79 -3.76
CA TRP A 105 2.40 12.93 -3.92
C TRP A 105 2.89 13.08 -5.37
N GLY A 106 3.10 11.97 -6.07
CA GLY A 106 3.46 11.98 -7.49
C GLY A 106 2.38 12.56 -8.40
N LEU A 107 1.13 12.62 -7.94
CA LEU A 107 0.00 13.30 -8.60
C LEU A 107 -0.23 14.73 -8.07
N GLY A 108 0.52 15.19 -7.06
CA GLY A 108 0.34 16.50 -6.43
C GLY A 108 -0.54 16.53 -5.18
N ASN A 109 -0.84 15.37 -4.58
CA ASN A 109 -1.54 15.30 -3.29
C ASN A 109 -0.56 15.36 -2.11
N HIS A 110 -1.08 15.46 -0.89
CA HIS A 110 -0.28 15.50 0.35
C HIS A 110 -0.30 14.18 1.14
N PHE A 111 -0.88 13.14 0.56
CA PHE A 111 -0.90 11.77 1.09
C PHE A 111 -0.98 10.78 -0.09
N CYS A 112 -0.63 9.52 0.16
CA CYS A 112 -0.83 8.44 -0.80
C CYS A 112 -2.10 7.67 -0.34
N GLY A 113 -3.12 7.51 -1.18
CA GLY A 113 -4.44 6.98 -0.81
C GLY A 113 -4.83 5.79 -1.68
N PHE A 114 -5.36 4.74 -1.05
CA PHE A 114 -5.60 3.45 -1.67
C PHE A 114 -7.07 3.03 -1.53
N GLU A 115 -7.64 2.53 -2.62
CA GLU A 115 -8.94 1.87 -2.63
C GLU A 115 -8.75 0.37 -2.83
N VAL A 116 -9.38 -0.40 -1.95
CA VAL A 116 -9.43 -1.85 -2.01
C VAL A 116 -10.87 -2.25 -2.30
N VAL A 117 -11.09 -3.03 -3.35
CA VAL A 117 -12.41 -3.57 -3.71
C VAL A 117 -12.33 -5.09 -3.70
N PHE A 118 -13.19 -5.73 -2.92
CA PHE A 118 -13.26 -7.18 -2.80
C PHE A 118 -14.19 -7.76 -3.87
N GLU A 119 -13.86 -8.96 -4.37
CA GLU A 119 -14.72 -9.74 -5.27
C GLU A 119 -15.87 -10.41 -4.51
#